data_AF-A0A8C9ELZ2-F1
#
_entry.id   AF-A0A8C9ELZ2-F1
#
_cell.length_a   1.000
_cell.length_b   1.000
_cell.length_c   1.000
_cell.angle_alpha   90.00
_cell.angle_beta   90.00
_cell.angle_gamma   90.00
#
_symmetry.space_group_name_H-M   'P 1'
#
loop_
_entity.id
_entity.type
_entity.pdbx_description
1 polymer ?
#
loop_
_entity_poly.entity_id
_entity_poly.type
_entity_poly.pdbx_seq_one_letter_code
_entity_poly.pdbx_strand_id
1 'polypeptide(L)'
;MAGAPSASAELPGTEAAAADGRAAPSGRLFAYCRPPAAAGRGKEGKEGMAAVNVTKKEVARDPDRCDIPYYVSEFVEREVGNDYDSLKKLGSLIEKLSENKKQLEEQVLTVSSEVPKRIQNALKNAEDSKKSLNQLLEEETLLSDSINSHLEKAEPWMEDLGVLISQVEEIERHLSYLKWISRIEELSDNIQQYLMTNNVPEAASTLASMAELDIKLQESSCSHLLSFVRSTVKFWHKILKDKLSRYGMSHHSLISCCTVALW
;
A
#
# COMPACT_ATOMS: atom_id res chain seq x y z
N MET A 1 60.14 32.05 -20.60
CA MET A 1 59.12 32.41 -19.59
C MET A 1 58.12 31.26 -19.58
N ALA A 2 58.36 30.21 -18.79
CA ALA A 2 58.03 30.11 -17.36
C ALA A 2 56.52 30.25 -17.13
N GLY A 3 55.86 29.13 -16.81
CA GLY A 3 54.44 29.07 -16.51
C GLY A 3 53.90 27.64 -16.38
N ALA A 4 54.32 26.93 -15.34
CA ALA A 4 53.48 25.91 -14.68
C ALA A 4 52.85 26.58 -13.43
N PRO A 5 51.91 25.97 -12.67
CA PRO A 5 51.20 24.70 -12.84
C PRO A 5 49.66 24.83 -12.62
N SER A 6 48.89 23.75 -12.82
CA SER A 6 47.64 23.56 -12.05
C SER A 6 47.37 22.08 -11.75
N ALA A 7 47.43 21.84 -10.44
CA ALA A 7 46.92 20.75 -9.62
C ALA A 7 46.04 19.69 -10.30
N SER A 8 46.52 18.44 -10.27
CA SER A 8 45.68 17.26 -10.21
C SER A 8 45.59 16.82 -8.75
N ALA A 9 44.40 16.95 -8.16
CA ALA A 9 44.08 16.38 -6.86
C ALA A 9 43.44 15.01 -7.11
N GLU A 10 44.14 13.96 -6.68
CA GLU A 10 43.56 12.63 -6.48
C GLU A 10 42.55 12.68 -5.33
N LEU A 11 41.39 12.06 -5.53
CA LEU A 11 40.54 11.60 -4.43
C LEU A 11 40.23 10.10 -4.62
N PRO A 12 40.22 9.35 -3.50
CA PRO A 12 40.05 7.91 -3.50
C PRO A 12 38.57 7.51 -3.65
N GLY A 13 38.36 6.39 -4.35
CA GLY A 13 37.08 5.71 -4.40
C GLY A 13 36.70 5.16 -3.02
N THR A 14 35.53 5.59 -2.54
CA THR A 14 34.84 4.97 -1.41
C THR A 14 33.95 3.85 -1.93
N GLU A 15 34.40 2.62 -1.67
CA GLU A 15 33.58 1.41 -1.61
C GLU A 15 32.54 1.56 -0.49
N ALA A 16 31.26 1.46 -0.80
CA ALA A 16 30.19 1.28 0.18
C ALA A 16 29.26 0.16 -0.30
N ALA A 17 29.30 -0.93 0.45
CA ALA A 17 28.57 -2.15 0.24
C ALA A 17 27.04 -1.97 0.42
N ALA A 18 26.28 -2.49 -0.53
CA ALA A 18 24.89 -2.92 -0.37
C ALA A 18 24.86 -4.09 0.64
N ALA A 19 24.06 -4.06 1.71
CA ALA A 19 22.61 -4.23 1.76
C ALA A 19 22.16 -5.59 1.20
N ASP A 20 21.97 -6.57 2.09
CA ASP A 20 21.03 -7.65 1.86
C ASP A 20 20.36 -8.07 3.18
N GLY A 21 19.08 -8.41 3.09
CA GLY A 21 18.32 -8.98 4.18
C GLY A 21 17.00 -8.28 4.47
N ARG A 22 16.00 -8.44 3.60
CA ARG A 22 14.65 -8.77 4.10
C ARG A 22 13.73 -9.37 3.04
N ALA A 23 13.34 -10.60 3.36
CA ALA A 23 12.28 -11.38 2.75
C ALA A 23 10.92 -10.68 2.78
N ALA A 24 10.14 -10.94 1.72
CA ALA A 24 8.69 -10.77 1.68
C ALA A 24 8.00 -11.71 2.71
N PRO A 25 6.71 -11.50 3.08
CA PRO A 25 5.64 -11.93 2.17
C PRO A 25 4.30 -11.16 2.29
N SER A 26 3.38 -11.52 1.37
CA SER A 26 1.92 -11.58 1.53
C SER A 26 1.09 -10.30 1.46
N GLY A 27 0.46 -10.10 0.30
CA GLY A 27 -0.93 -10.52 0.09
C GLY A 27 -2.02 -9.92 1.00
N ARG A 28 -2.96 -9.20 0.34
CA ARG A 28 -4.26 -8.67 0.79
C ARG A 28 -4.22 -7.34 1.53
N LEU A 29 -4.85 -6.33 0.92
CA LEU A 29 -5.86 -5.47 1.54
C LEU A 29 -6.41 -4.47 0.49
N PHE A 30 -7.57 -4.78 -0.08
CA PHE A 30 -8.47 -3.74 -0.60
C PHE A 30 -9.88 -4.08 -0.12
N ALA A 31 -10.27 -3.43 0.97
CA ALA A 31 -11.63 -3.46 1.49
C ALA A 31 -12.45 -2.40 0.76
N TYR A 32 -13.53 -2.82 0.12
CA TYR A 32 -14.54 -1.95 -0.49
C TYR A 32 -15.28 -1.14 0.60
N CYS A 33 -15.32 0.19 0.44
CA CYS A 33 -16.19 1.08 1.21
C CYS A 33 -17.65 0.92 0.76
N ARG A 34 -18.55 0.63 1.71
CA ARG A 34 -20.01 0.65 1.52
C ARG A 34 -20.62 1.83 2.31
N PRO A 35 -21.44 2.70 1.71
CA PRO A 35 -22.14 3.75 2.45
C PRO A 35 -23.39 3.22 3.18
N PRO A 36 -23.82 3.87 4.29
CA PRO A 36 -24.93 3.39 5.11
C PRO A 36 -26.30 3.82 4.57
N ALA A 37 -27.27 2.93 4.72
CA ALA A 37 -28.67 3.15 4.38
C ALA A 37 -29.38 3.96 5.47
N ALA A 38 -30.10 5.01 5.06
CA ALA A 38 -31.01 5.76 5.89
C ALA A 38 -32.31 4.96 6.15
N ALA A 39 -32.72 4.84 7.41
CA ALA A 39 -34.02 4.30 7.81
C ALA A 39 -34.79 5.35 8.61
N GLY A 40 -36.01 5.64 8.16
CA GLY A 40 -36.89 6.63 8.76
C GLY A 40 -37.92 6.06 9.74
N ARG A 41 -38.43 7.00 10.56
CA ARG A 41 -39.85 7.30 10.84
C ARG A 41 -40.75 6.25 11.54
N GLY A 42 -41.36 6.72 12.64
CA GLY A 42 -42.64 6.27 13.21
C GLY A 42 -42.55 5.89 14.71
N LYS A 43 -43.55 6.02 15.57
CA LYS A 43 -44.85 6.75 15.66
C LYS A 43 -45.44 6.33 17.03
N GLU A 44 -46.34 7.15 17.61
CA GLU A 44 -47.34 6.81 18.65
C GLU A 44 -46.79 6.41 20.05
N GLY A 45 -47.34 6.76 21.20
CA GLY A 45 -48.65 7.26 21.63
C GLY A 45 -48.89 6.65 23.04
N LYS A 46 -49.45 7.38 24.01
CA LYS A 46 -50.16 6.77 25.15
C LYS A 46 -50.95 7.76 26.00
N GLU A 47 -52.20 7.39 26.20
CA GLU A 47 -53.25 8.01 27.01
C GLU A 47 -53.09 7.78 28.52
N GLY A 48 -53.87 8.56 29.29
CA GLY A 48 -54.34 8.27 30.65
C GLY A 48 -54.34 9.53 31.54
N MET A 49 -55.33 9.87 32.37
CA MET A 49 -56.74 9.54 32.55
C MET A 49 -57.26 10.53 33.63
N ALA A 50 -58.45 11.08 33.41
CA ALA A 50 -59.47 11.58 34.35
C ALA A 50 -59.09 12.22 35.72
N ALA A 51 -59.60 13.44 35.94
CA ALA A 51 -60.34 13.77 37.16
C ALA A 51 -61.39 14.87 36.87
N VAL A 52 -62.62 14.61 37.33
CA VAL A 52 -63.82 15.43 37.20
C VAL A 52 -63.94 16.34 38.43
N ASN A 53 -64.20 17.65 38.25
CA ASN A 53 -65.36 18.35 38.84
C ASN A 53 -65.33 19.89 38.74
N VAL A 54 -66.57 20.42 38.74
CA VAL A 54 -67.04 21.78 39.06
C VAL A 54 -67.13 22.77 37.90
N THR A 55 -68.33 22.78 37.33
CA THR A 55 -69.08 23.89 36.72
C THR A 55 -68.52 25.30 36.94
N LYS A 56 -67.97 25.88 35.88
CA LYS A 56 -68.11 27.30 35.56
C LYS A 56 -68.29 27.40 34.05
N LYS A 57 -69.33 28.10 33.59
CA LYS A 57 -69.58 28.37 32.17
C LYS A 57 -68.37 29.11 31.60
N GLU A 58 -67.44 28.38 30.98
CA GLU A 58 -66.47 28.95 30.07
C GLU A 58 -66.91 28.64 28.64
N VAL A 59 -67.11 29.72 27.90
CA VAL A 59 -67.39 29.72 26.46
C VAL A 59 -66.21 29.05 25.76
N ALA A 60 -66.51 28.05 24.93
CA ALA A 60 -65.52 27.33 24.14
C ALA A 60 -64.67 28.32 23.32
N ARG A 61 -63.36 28.33 23.56
CA ARG A 61 -62.39 29.05 22.71
C ARG A 61 -61.97 28.13 21.57
N ASP A 62 -62.31 28.54 20.36
CA ASP A 62 -61.82 27.97 19.11
C ASP A 62 -60.33 28.35 18.93
N PRO A 63 -59.39 27.38 18.82
CA PRO A 63 -57.96 27.69 18.71
C PRO A 63 -57.53 28.27 17.34
N ASP A 64 -58.38 28.18 16.31
CA ASP A 64 -58.03 28.57 14.94
C ASP A 64 -58.52 29.97 14.53
N ARG A 65 -59.25 30.65 15.42
CA ARG A 65 -59.46 32.09 15.30
C ARG A 65 -58.38 32.80 16.11
N CYS A 66 -57.40 33.34 15.39
CA CYS A 66 -56.58 34.43 15.90
C CYS A 66 -57.49 35.63 16.22
N ASP A 67 -58.20 35.57 17.35
CA ASP A 67 -59.01 36.65 17.88
C ASP A 67 -58.08 37.71 18.50
N ILE A 68 -57.13 38.18 17.70
CA ILE A 68 -56.28 39.34 17.98
C ILE A 68 -57.16 40.52 18.42
N PRO A 69 -58.36 40.77 17.82
CA PRO A 69 -59.26 41.79 18.34
C PRO A 69 -59.67 41.56 19.79
N TYR A 70 -60.00 40.32 20.18
CA TYR A 70 -60.42 39.99 21.55
C TYR A 70 -59.24 40.09 22.54
N TYR A 71 -58.06 39.61 22.15
CA TYR A 71 -56.85 39.73 22.96
C TYR A 71 -56.44 41.19 23.17
N VAL A 72 -56.55 42.02 22.13
CA VAL A 72 -56.28 43.46 22.21
C VAL A 72 -57.31 44.15 23.11
N SER A 73 -58.59 43.78 23.01
CA SER A 73 -59.64 44.30 23.90
C SER A 73 -59.38 43.94 25.37
N GLU A 74 -59.05 42.68 25.67
CA GLU A 74 -58.72 42.23 27.02
C GLU A 74 -57.45 42.91 27.57
N PHE A 75 -56.44 43.10 26.72
CA PHE A 75 -55.19 43.77 27.09
C PHE A 75 -55.41 45.25 27.42
N VAL A 76 -56.17 45.96 26.59
CA VAL A 76 -56.51 47.38 26.82
C VAL A 76 -57.33 47.53 28.10
N GLU A 77 -58.29 46.64 28.33
CA GLU A 77 -59.12 46.66 29.54
C GLU A 77 -58.31 46.36 30.82
N ARG A 78 -57.30 45.49 30.72
CA ARG A 78 -56.37 45.16 31.82
C ARG A 78 -55.39 46.31 32.15
N GLU A 79 -54.89 47.01 31.14
CA GLU A 79 -53.78 47.95 31.29
C GLU A 79 -54.25 49.41 31.52
N VAL A 80 -55.39 49.79 30.93
CA VAL A 80 -55.94 51.16 31.00
C VAL A 80 -56.97 51.31 32.12
N GLY A 81 -57.63 50.23 32.57
CA GLY A 81 -58.69 50.29 33.58
C GLY A 81 -59.89 51.17 33.16
N ASN A 82 -60.91 51.26 34.00
CA ASN A 82 -62.14 52.01 33.70
C ASN A 82 -62.20 53.41 34.36
N ASP A 83 -61.11 53.85 35.00
CA ASP A 83 -61.03 55.07 35.79
C ASP A 83 -60.30 56.22 35.06
N TYR A 84 -60.67 57.48 35.33
CA TYR A 84 -60.11 58.64 34.65
C TYR A 84 -58.61 58.88 34.95
N ASP A 85 -58.12 58.43 36.11
CA ASP A 85 -56.69 58.53 36.48
C ASP A 85 -55.79 57.52 35.75
N SER A 86 -56.36 56.38 35.33
CA SER A 86 -55.62 55.36 34.59
C SER A 86 -55.50 55.66 33.08
N LEU A 87 -56.20 56.69 32.60
CA LEU A 87 -56.02 57.28 31.26
C LEU A 87 -54.59 57.84 31.04
N LYS A 88 -53.89 58.27 32.11
CA LYS A 88 -52.47 58.67 32.01
C LYS A 88 -51.56 57.50 31.63
N LYS A 89 -51.92 56.27 31.98
CA LYS A 89 -51.18 55.05 31.62
C LYS A 89 -51.30 54.73 30.14
N LEU A 90 -52.42 55.11 29.51
CA LEU A 90 -52.64 54.94 28.07
C LEU A 90 -51.56 55.66 27.24
N GLY A 91 -51.13 56.86 27.65
CA GLY A 91 -50.03 57.58 26.99
C GLY A 91 -48.72 56.77 27.02
N SER A 92 -48.35 56.24 28.18
CA SER A 92 -47.15 55.38 28.32
C SER A 92 -47.27 54.04 27.57
N LEU A 93 -48.49 53.51 27.44
CA LEU A 93 -48.77 52.28 26.72
C LEU A 93 -48.67 52.47 25.21
N ILE A 94 -49.19 53.59 24.68
CA ILE A 94 -49.07 53.97 23.28
C ILE A 94 -47.60 54.18 22.91
N GLU A 95 -46.82 54.80 23.79
CA GLU A 95 -45.39 55.01 23.58
C GLU A 95 -44.63 53.67 23.54
N LYS A 96 -44.90 52.75 24.49
CA LYS A 96 -44.38 51.38 24.46
C LYS A 96 -44.81 50.59 23.22
N LEU A 97 -46.08 50.68 22.80
CA LEU A 97 -46.59 50.01 21.61
C LEU A 97 -45.96 50.57 20.33
N SER A 98 -45.76 51.87 20.26
CA SER A 98 -45.07 52.56 19.17
C SER A 98 -43.62 52.09 19.05
N GLU A 99 -42.90 52.01 20.17
CA GLU A 99 -41.52 51.56 20.19
C GLU A 99 -41.39 50.08 19.81
N ASN A 100 -42.27 49.22 20.36
CA ASN A 100 -42.34 47.80 19.98
C ASN A 100 -42.70 47.61 18.50
N LYS A 101 -43.64 48.40 17.97
CA LYS A 101 -44.01 48.39 16.53
C LYS A 101 -42.81 48.76 15.67
N LYS A 102 -42.08 49.81 16.04
CA LYS A 102 -40.88 50.26 15.30
C LYS A 102 -39.77 49.20 15.32
N GLN A 103 -39.51 48.58 16.47
CA GLN A 103 -38.53 47.50 16.59
C GLN A 103 -38.91 46.27 15.76
N LEU A 104 -40.20 45.91 15.74
CA LEU A 104 -40.68 44.77 14.95
C LEU A 104 -40.59 45.04 13.44
N GLU A 105 -40.94 46.25 13.00
CA GLU A 105 -40.78 46.66 11.60
C GLU A 105 -39.31 46.62 11.16
N GLU A 106 -38.39 47.09 12.00
CA GLU A 106 -36.95 47.04 11.73
C GLU A 106 -36.41 45.60 11.66
N GLN A 107 -36.83 44.72 12.58
CA GLN A 107 -36.51 43.30 12.57
C GLN A 107 -37.10 42.58 11.35
N VAL A 108 -38.34 42.88 10.95
CA VAL A 108 -38.96 42.27 9.78
C VAL A 108 -38.27 42.71 8.50
N LEU A 109 -37.83 43.97 8.38
CA LEU A 109 -37.08 44.46 7.22
C LEU A 109 -35.69 43.81 7.10
N THR A 110 -34.98 43.62 8.21
CA THR A 110 -33.69 42.90 8.21
C THR A 110 -33.88 41.41 7.91
N VAL A 111 -34.85 40.75 8.55
CA VAL A 111 -35.13 39.32 8.32
C VAL A 111 -35.62 39.07 6.88
N SER A 112 -36.48 39.94 6.34
CA SER A 112 -37.03 39.79 4.98
C SER A 112 -36.02 40.05 3.88
N SER A 113 -34.92 40.78 4.17
CA SER A 113 -33.90 41.09 3.16
C SER A 113 -32.65 40.21 3.29
N GLU A 114 -32.32 39.72 4.48
CA GLU A 114 -31.11 38.95 4.74
C GLU A 114 -31.31 37.44 4.60
N VAL A 115 -32.42 36.89 5.09
CA VAL A 115 -32.68 35.45 5.03
C VAL A 115 -32.82 34.95 3.59
N PRO A 116 -33.58 35.60 2.68
CA PRO A 116 -33.67 35.16 1.30
C PRO A 116 -32.33 35.20 0.56
N LYS A 117 -31.47 36.19 0.83
CA LYS A 117 -30.13 36.29 0.25
C LYS A 117 -29.19 35.20 0.77
N ARG A 118 -29.27 34.88 2.06
CA ARG A 118 -28.50 33.77 2.66
C ARG A 118 -28.91 32.43 2.09
N ILE A 119 -30.21 32.20 1.88
CA ILE A 119 -30.73 30.98 1.23
C ILE A 119 -30.28 30.92 -0.23
N GLN A 120 -30.38 32.03 -0.97
CA GLN A 120 -29.94 32.11 -2.36
C GLN A 120 -28.44 31.85 -2.50
N ASN A 121 -27.62 32.41 -1.62
CA ASN A 121 -26.17 32.15 -1.60
C ASN A 121 -25.86 30.70 -1.23
N ALA A 122 -26.55 30.13 -0.24
CA ALA A 122 -26.38 28.72 0.12
C ALA A 122 -26.78 27.79 -1.03
N LEU A 123 -27.86 28.09 -1.74
CA LEU A 123 -28.32 27.33 -2.91
C LEU A 123 -27.31 27.44 -4.05
N LYS A 124 -26.85 28.65 -4.38
CA LYS A 124 -25.83 28.88 -5.40
C LYS A 124 -24.54 28.14 -5.07
N ASN A 125 -24.08 28.21 -3.81
CA ASN A 125 -22.89 27.49 -3.36
C ASN A 125 -23.08 25.96 -3.46
N ALA A 126 -24.28 25.45 -3.17
CA ALA A 126 -24.59 24.03 -3.33
C ALA A 126 -24.60 23.62 -4.81
N GLU A 127 -25.14 24.45 -5.71
CA GLU A 127 -25.11 24.22 -7.15
C GLU A 127 -23.69 24.26 -7.72
N ASP A 128 -22.87 25.21 -7.29
CA ASP A 128 -21.48 25.33 -7.71
C ASP A 128 -20.64 24.17 -7.16
N SER A 129 -20.89 23.75 -5.91
CA SER A 129 -20.27 22.55 -5.33
C SER A 129 -20.65 21.29 -6.09
N LYS A 130 -21.92 21.15 -6.52
CA LYS A 130 -22.38 20.04 -7.35
C LYS A 130 -21.68 20.02 -8.71
N LYS A 131 -21.52 21.18 -9.37
CA LYS A 131 -20.80 21.27 -10.65
C LYS A 131 -19.34 20.86 -10.49
N SER A 132 -18.68 21.37 -9.45
CA SER A 132 -17.29 21.00 -9.15
C SER A 132 -17.14 19.51 -8.86
N LEU A 133 -18.08 18.91 -8.10
CA LEU A 133 -18.06 17.48 -7.83
C LEU A 133 -18.23 16.66 -9.12
N ASN A 134 -19.14 17.06 -10.02
CA ASN A 134 -19.31 16.38 -11.30
C ASN A 134 -18.06 16.46 -12.18
N GLN A 135 -17.40 17.63 -12.23
CA GLN A 135 -16.12 17.78 -12.95
C GLN A 135 -15.05 16.88 -12.38
N LEU A 136 -14.93 16.83 -11.05
CA LEU A 136 -13.94 15.99 -10.39
C LEU A 136 -14.21 14.49 -10.60
N LEU A 137 -15.49 14.11 -10.70
CA LEU A 137 -15.90 12.74 -11.04
C LEU A 137 -15.52 12.41 -12.49
N GLU A 138 -15.75 13.33 -13.44
CA GLU A 138 -15.33 13.16 -14.83
C GLU A 138 -13.80 13.05 -14.95
N GLU A 139 -13.04 13.91 -14.27
CA GLU A 139 -11.58 13.82 -14.20
C GLU A 139 -11.11 12.49 -13.59
N GLU A 140 -11.76 12.00 -12.54
CA GLU A 140 -11.46 10.71 -11.94
C GLU A 140 -11.71 9.55 -12.90
N THR A 141 -12.83 9.56 -13.64
CA THR A 141 -13.10 8.54 -14.65
C THR A 141 -12.07 8.54 -15.77
N LEU A 142 -11.71 9.73 -16.29
CA LEU A 142 -10.68 9.85 -17.32
C LEU A 142 -9.31 9.39 -16.85
N LEU A 143 -8.96 9.72 -15.60
CA LEU A 143 -7.71 9.26 -15.00
C LEU A 143 -7.71 7.73 -14.84
N SER A 144 -8.81 7.16 -14.35
CA SER A 144 -8.98 5.72 -14.21
C SER A 144 -8.83 5.00 -15.56
N ASP A 145 -9.50 5.50 -16.60
CA ASP A 145 -9.41 4.95 -17.96
C ASP A 145 -7.99 5.07 -18.53
N SER A 146 -7.31 6.20 -18.29
CA SER A 146 -5.92 6.40 -18.69
C SER A 146 -4.98 5.42 -18.00
N ILE A 147 -5.12 5.24 -16.68
CA ILE A 147 -4.34 4.27 -15.90
C ILE A 147 -4.58 2.85 -16.41
N ASN A 148 -5.84 2.46 -16.60
CA ASN A 148 -6.18 1.13 -17.12
C ASN A 148 -5.57 0.91 -18.51
N SER A 149 -5.66 1.89 -19.42
CA SER A 149 -5.02 1.80 -20.73
C SER A 149 -3.49 1.66 -20.64
N HIS A 150 -2.85 2.35 -19.70
CA HIS A 150 -1.41 2.21 -19.47
C HIS A 150 -1.05 0.83 -18.91
N LEU A 151 -1.87 0.27 -18.01
CA LEU A 151 -1.67 -1.08 -17.48
C LEU A 151 -1.84 -2.15 -18.56
N GLU A 152 -2.89 -2.07 -19.38
CA GLU A 152 -3.12 -2.98 -20.52
C GLU A 152 -1.97 -2.93 -21.53
N LYS A 153 -1.40 -1.74 -21.79
CA LYS A 153 -0.24 -1.60 -22.68
C LYS A 153 1.05 -2.14 -22.06
N ALA A 154 1.19 -2.09 -20.75
CA ALA A 154 2.38 -2.55 -20.03
C ALA A 154 2.37 -4.07 -19.77
N GLU A 155 1.20 -4.70 -19.69
CA GLU A 155 1.03 -6.14 -19.52
C GLU A 155 1.85 -7.00 -20.49
N PRO A 156 1.79 -6.82 -21.83
CA PRO A 156 2.57 -7.63 -22.75
C PRO A 156 4.09 -7.43 -22.58
N TRP A 157 4.53 -6.23 -22.21
CA TRP A 157 5.95 -5.97 -21.94
C TRP A 157 6.44 -6.68 -20.69
N MET A 158 5.58 -6.86 -19.68
CA MET A 158 5.90 -7.65 -18.49
C MET A 158 5.97 -9.14 -18.80
N GLU A 159 5.09 -9.64 -19.67
CA GLU A 159 5.14 -11.03 -20.15
C GLU A 159 6.41 -11.30 -20.96
N ASP A 160 6.73 -10.43 -21.92
CA ASP A 160 7.96 -10.50 -22.72
C ASP A 160 9.21 -10.45 -21.84
N LEU A 161 9.22 -9.56 -20.84
CA LEU A 161 10.31 -9.49 -19.86
C LEU A 161 10.43 -10.80 -19.06
N GLY A 162 9.31 -11.40 -18.67
CA GLY A 162 9.28 -12.70 -18.00
C GLY A 162 9.91 -13.79 -18.86
N VAL A 163 9.59 -13.84 -20.16
CA VAL A 163 10.20 -14.78 -21.11
C VAL A 163 11.70 -14.56 -21.22
N LEU A 164 12.15 -13.31 -21.34
CA LEU A 164 13.58 -12.98 -21.41
C LEU A 164 14.32 -13.39 -20.14
N ILE A 165 13.74 -13.19 -18.96
CA ILE A 165 14.32 -13.62 -17.68
C ILE A 165 14.50 -15.14 -17.66
N SER A 166 13.47 -15.90 -18.05
CA SER A 166 13.58 -17.37 -18.12
C SER A 166 14.63 -17.84 -19.13
N GLN A 167 14.82 -17.12 -20.24
CA GLN A 167 15.91 -17.42 -21.18
C GLN A 167 17.29 -17.18 -20.58
N VAL A 168 17.45 -16.10 -19.81
CA VAL A 168 18.71 -15.80 -19.12
C VAL A 168 19.02 -16.90 -18.09
N GLU A 169 18.05 -17.30 -17.27
CA GLU A 169 18.22 -18.41 -16.31
C GLU A 169 18.64 -19.72 -16.99
N GLU A 170 18.07 -20.02 -18.16
CA GLU A 170 18.44 -21.20 -18.95
C GLU A 170 19.87 -21.10 -19.50
N ILE A 171 20.29 -19.92 -19.95
CA ILE A 171 21.67 -19.69 -20.40
C ILE A 171 22.65 -19.83 -19.23
N GLU A 172 22.32 -19.28 -18.06
CA GLU A 172 23.15 -19.40 -16.85
C GLU A 172 23.32 -20.85 -16.41
N ARG A 173 22.26 -21.66 -16.54
CA ARG A 173 22.32 -23.10 -16.29
C ARG A 173 23.26 -23.81 -17.25
N HIS A 174 23.14 -23.56 -18.56
CA HIS A 174 24.05 -24.12 -19.56
C HIS A 174 25.51 -23.68 -19.34
N LEU A 175 25.73 -22.41 -19.02
CA LEU A 175 27.07 -21.88 -18.73
C LEU A 175 27.68 -22.57 -17.51
N SER A 176 26.88 -22.78 -16.46
CA SER A 176 27.32 -23.48 -15.26
C SER A 176 27.74 -24.91 -15.57
N TYR A 177 26.95 -25.64 -16.38
CA TYR A 177 27.29 -26.98 -16.85
C TYR A 177 28.63 -27.00 -17.61
N LEU A 178 28.84 -26.05 -18.53
CA LEU A 178 30.11 -25.95 -19.28
C LEU A 178 31.30 -25.61 -18.39
N LYS A 179 31.13 -24.73 -17.40
CA LYS A 179 32.19 -24.41 -16.41
C LYS A 179 32.64 -25.66 -15.66
N TRP A 180 31.71 -26.53 -15.27
CA TRP A 180 32.04 -27.78 -14.61
C TRP A 180 32.82 -28.73 -15.52
N ILE A 181 32.41 -28.88 -16.78
CA ILE A 181 33.16 -29.68 -17.75
C ILE A 181 34.58 -29.16 -17.91
N SER A 182 34.73 -27.86 -18.16
CA SER A 182 36.05 -27.24 -18.35
C SER A 182 36.96 -27.44 -17.13
N ARG A 183 36.41 -27.37 -15.92
CA ARG A 183 37.18 -27.63 -14.69
C ARG A 183 37.65 -29.08 -14.58
N ILE A 184 36.81 -30.04 -14.99
CA ILE A 184 37.17 -31.46 -14.98
C ILE A 184 38.24 -31.75 -16.03
N GLU A 185 38.14 -31.13 -17.20
CA GLU A 185 39.14 -31.23 -18.26
C GLU A 185 40.49 -30.69 -17.80
N GLU A 186 40.52 -29.48 -17.21
CA GLU A 186 41.74 -28.88 -16.65
C GLU A 186 42.40 -29.79 -15.61
N LEU A 187 41.64 -30.36 -14.67
CA LEU A 187 42.18 -31.29 -13.68
C LEU A 187 42.67 -32.59 -14.32
N SER A 188 41.98 -33.08 -15.36
CA SER A 188 42.40 -34.27 -16.10
C SER A 188 43.74 -34.03 -16.83
N ASP A 189 43.90 -32.87 -17.45
CA ASP A 189 45.14 -32.46 -18.11
C ASP A 189 46.30 -32.33 -17.11
N ASN A 190 46.05 -31.72 -15.95
CA ASN A 190 47.02 -31.62 -14.87
C ASN A 190 47.45 -33.01 -14.36
N ILE A 191 46.50 -33.93 -14.13
CA ILE A 191 46.82 -35.32 -13.74
C ILE A 191 47.66 -36.00 -14.81
N GLN A 192 47.29 -35.85 -16.08
CA GLN A 192 48.05 -36.42 -17.20
C GLN A 192 49.48 -35.88 -17.23
N GLN A 193 49.65 -34.56 -17.10
CA GLN A 193 50.96 -33.91 -17.08
C GLN A 193 51.82 -34.42 -15.93
N TYR A 194 51.28 -34.49 -14.71
CA TYR A 194 52.00 -35.03 -13.56
C TYR A 194 52.38 -36.50 -13.73
N LEU A 195 51.53 -37.30 -14.38
CA LEU A 195 51.86 -38.68 -14.72
C LEU A 195 52.97 -38.80 -15.77
N MET A 196 53.08 -37.84 -16.70
CA MET A 196 54.17 -37.81 -17.69
C MET A 196 55.51 -37.39 -17.06
N THR A 197 55.48 -36.50 -16.07
CA THR A 197 56.68 -36.03 -15.35
C THR A 197 57.06 -36.92 -14.15
N ASN A 198 56.38 -38.05 -13.96
CA ASN A 198 56.52 -38.98 -12.82
C ASN A 198 56.25 -38.36 -11.44
N ASN A 199 55.46 -37.28 -11.40
CA ASN A 199 55.09 -36.64 -10.15
C ASN A 199 53.79 -37.22 -9.57
N VAL A 200 53.90 -38.43 -9.02
CA VAL A 200 52.75 -39.21 -8.52
C VAL A 200 52.02 -38.59 -7.30
N PRO A 201 52.68 -37.99 -6.30
CA PRO A 201 51.98 -37.37 -5.17
C PRO A 201 51.08 -36.20 -5.62
N GLU A 202 51.56 -35.38 -6.55
CA GLU A 202 50.84 -34.22 -7.08
C GLU A 202 49.67 -34.65 -7.98
N ALA A 203 49.84 -35.72 -8.75
CA ALA A 203 48.74 -36.36 -9.47
C ALA A 203 47.65 -36.89 -8.51
N ALA A 204 48.04 -37.48 -7.37
CA ALA A 204 47.11 -37.97 -6.37
C ALA A 204 46.34 -36.82 -5.67
N SER A 205 47.03 -35.71 -5.36
CA SER A 205 46.42 -34.49 -4.81
C SER A 205 45.42 -33.84 -5.78
N THR A 206 45.77 -33.79 -7.06
CA THR A 206 44.89 -33.28 -8.12
C THR A 206 43.66 -34.17 -8.31
N LEU A 207 43.82 -35.50 -8.20
CA LEU A 207 42.71 -36.45 -8.21
C LEU A 207 41.80 -36.29 -6.98
N ALA A 208 42.36 -36.01 -5.79
CA ALA A 208 41.56 -35.68 -4.62
C ALA A 208 40.73 -34.41 -4.84
N SER A 209 41.32 -33.39 -5.48
CA SER A 209 40.59 -32.17 -5.85
C SER A 209 39.46 -32.46 -6.86
N MET A 210 39.65 -33.39 -7.80
CA MET A 210 38.60 -33.83 -8.72
C MET A 210 37.48 -34.61 -8.00
N ALA A 211 37.81 -35.40 -6.97
CA ALA A 211 36.82 -36.08 -6.14
C ALA A 211 36.02 -35.09 -5.27
N GLU A 212 36.64 -34.02 -4.79
CA GLU A 212 35.93 -32.94 -4.07
C GLU A 212 34.88 -32.26 -4.98
N LEU A 213 35.19 -32.07 -6.26
CA LEU A 213 34.20 -31.57 -7.23
C LEU A 213 33.04 -32.55 -7.44
N ASP A 214 33.30 -33.86 -7.45
CA ASP A 214 32.22 -34.86 -7.50
C ASP A 214 31.29 -34.74 -6.30
N ILE A 215 31.82 -34.54 -5.09
CA ILE A 215 31.04 -34.33 -3.86
C ILE A 215 30.18 -33.07 -3.98
N LYS A 216 30.78 -31.94 -4.37
CA LYS A 216 30.07 -30.66 -4.56
C LYS A 216 28.95 -30.76 -5.59
N LEU A 217 29.13 -31.60 -6.61
CA LEU A 217 28.15 -31.81 -7.67
C LEU A 217 27.05 -32.82 -7.30
N GLN A 218 27.21 -33.63 -6.23
CA GLN A 218 26.18 -34.58 -5.77
C GLN A 218 24.84 -33.92 -5.44
N GLU A 219 24.87 -32.67 -4.99
CA GLU A 219 23.68 -31.89 -4.66
C GLU A 219 22.94 -31.38 -5.92
N SER A 220 23.57 -31.46 -7.09
CA SER A 220 22.98 -31.02 -8.35
C SER A 220 22.05 -32.09 -8.94
N SER A 221 21.00 -31.64 -9.63
CA SER A 221 20.06 -32.50 -10.37
C SER A 221 20.62 -33.01 -11.71
N CYS A 222 21.87 -32.70 -12.06
CA CYS A 222 22.45 -33.03 -13.37
C CYS A 222 23.01 -34.45 -13.42
N SER A 223 22.16 -35.43 -13.73
CA SER A 223 22.51 -36.86 -13.77
C SER A 223 23.64 -37.19 -14.77
N HIS A 224 23.64 -36.55 -15.95
CA HIS A 224 24.66 -36.78 -16.99
C HIS A 224 26.03 -36.30 -16.53
N LEU A 225 26.14 -35.06 -16.03
CA LEU A 225 27.40 -34.51 -15.53
C LEU A 225 27.94 -35.36 -14.36
N LEU A 226 27.06 -35.71 -13.42
CA LEU A 226 27.43 -36.55 -12.28
C LEU A 226 27.99 -37.91 -12.71
N SER A 227 27.34 -38.55 -13.69
CA SER A 227 27.81 -39.83 -14.24
C SER A 227 29.17 -39.71 -14.94
N PHE A 228 29.38 -38.59 -15.65
CA PHE A 228 30.63 -38.27 -16.31
C PHE A 228 31.75 -38.06 -15.30
N VAL A 229 31.57 -37.18 -14.30
CA VAL A 229 32.58 -36.90 -13.27
C VAL A 229 33.00 -38.18 -12.55
N ARG A 230 32.03 -38.98 -12.09
CA ARG A 230 32.30 -40.26 -11.42
C ARG A 230 33.08 -41.24 -12.29
N SER A 231 32.77 -41.28 -13.59
CA SER A 231 33.48 -42.14 -14.53
C SER A 231 34.91 -41.66 -14.73
N THR A 232 35.12 -40.35 -14.83
CA THR A 232 36.43 -39.72 -14.97
C THR A 232 37.29 -39.90 -13.72
N VAL A 233 36.74 -39.71 -12.52
CA VAL A 233 37.44 -39.97 -11.25
C VAL A 233 37.85 -41.45 -11.15
N LYS A 234 36.94 -42.38 -11.47
CA LYS A 234 37.24 -43.83 -11.48
C LYS A 234 38.32 -44.19 -12.50
N PHE A 235 38.29 -43.57 -13.68
CA PHE A 235 39.28 -43.76 -14.72
C PHE A 235 40.67 -43.33 -14.25
N TRP A 236 40.82 -42.11 -13.72
CA TRP A 236 42.09 -41.62 -13.23
C TRP A 236 42.60 -42.39 -12.02
N HIS A 237 41.71 -42.76 -11.09
CA HIS A 237 42.06 -43.62 -9.96
C HIS A 237 42.63 -44.97 -10.41
N LYS A 238 42.02 -45.59 -11.44
CA LYS A 238 42.51 -46.85 -12.01
C LYS A 238 43.91 -46.70 -12.62
N ILE A 239 44.16 -45.63 -13.37
CA ILE A 239 45.48 -45.36 -13.98
C ILE A 239 46.53 -45.11 -12.90
N LEU A 240 46.22 -44.29 -11.89
CA LEU A 240 47.13 -43.97 -10.80
C LEU A 240 47.50 -45.24 -10.01
N LYS A 241 46.49 -46.07 -9.70
CA LYS A 241 46.69 -47.38 -9.04
C LYS A 241 47.56 -48.33 -9.87
N ASP A 242 47.33 -48.41 -11.17
CA ASP A 242 48.09 -49.25 -12.10
C ASP A 242 49.54 -48.77 -12.25
N LYS A 243 49.77 -47.45 -12.27
CA LYS A 243 51.12 -46.86 -12.21
C LYS A 243 51.83 -47.20 -10.90
N LEU A 244 51.21 -46.99 -9.75
CA LEU A 244 51.80 -47.29 -8.44
C LEU A 244 52.09 -48.78 -8.24
N SER A 245 51.20 -49.65 -8.71
CA SER A 245 51.38 -51.11 -8.62
C SER A 245 52.60 -51.61 -9.41
N ARG A 246 52.98 -50.92 -10.50
CA ARG A 246 54.18 -51.23 -11.28
C ARG A 246 55.48 -50.78 -10.62
N TYR A 247 55.45 -49.76 -9.76
CA TYR A 247 56.65 -49.25 -9.08
C TYR A 247 57.00 -50.02 -7.79
N GLY A 248 56.22 -51.04 -7.40
CA GLY A 248 56.57 -51.91 -6.27
C GLY A 248 56.62 -51.19 -4.92
N MET A 249 55.94 -50.04 -4.76
CA MET A 249 55.80 -49.39 -3.46
C MET A 249 54.88 -50.22 -2.57
N SER A 250 55.44 -50.76 -1.50
CA SER A 250 54.77 -51.56 -0.48
C SER A 250 53.48 -50.89 0.02
N HIS A 251 52.43 -51.70 0.18
CA HIS A 251 51.06 -51.37 0.58
C HIS A 251 50.88 -50.27 1.66
N HIS A 252 51.87 -50.04 2.52
CA HIS A 252 51.79 -49.11 3.64
C HIS A 252 51.82 -47.62 3.25
N SER A 253 52.56 -47.23 2.21
CA SER A 253 52.57 -45.84 1.70
C SER A 253 51.39 -45.53 0.79
N LEU A 254 50.86 -46.55 0.10
CA LEU A 254 49.66 -46.44 -0.75
C LEU A 254 48.39 -46.21 0.06
N ILE A 255 48.25 -46.87 1.22
CA ILE A 255 47.12 -46.64 2.13
C ILE A 255 47.18 -45.22 2.68
N SER A 256 48.36 -44.73 3.09
CA SER A 256 48.47 -43.35 3.60
C SER A 256 48.13 -42.28 2.55
N CYS A 257 48.48 -42.46 1.27
CA CYS A 257 48.12 -41.52 0.21
C CYS A 257 46.65 -41.64 -0.24
N CYS A 258 46.10 -42.86 -0.30
CA CYS A 258 44.72 -43.06 -0.75
C CYS A 258 43.69 -42.79 0.35
N THR A 259 43.98 -43.04 1.63
CA THR A 259 43.06 -42.78 2.74
C THR A 259 42.86 -41.27 2.98
N VAL A 260 43.86 -40.43 2.66
CA VAL A 260 43.74 -38.96 2.77
C VAL A 260 43.01 -38.34 1.56
N ALA A 261 42.92 -39.06 0.44
CA ALA A 261 42.28 -38.56 -0.79
C ALA A 261 40.81 -39.01 -0.98
N LEU A 262 40.32 -39.92 -0.12
CA LEU A 262 38.99 -40.56 -0.23
C LEU A 262 38.16 -40.47 1.06
N TRP A 263 38.62 -39.70 2.04
CA TRP A 263 37.89 -39.23 3.23
C TRP A 263 38.01 -37.71 3.29
#